data_AF-A0A9D3XSR2-F1
#
_entry.id   AF-A0A9D3XSR2-F1
#
_cell.length_a   1.000
_cell.length_b   1.000
_cell.length_c   1.000
_cell.angle_alpha   90.00
_cell.angle_beta   90.00
_cell.angle_gamma   90.00
#
_symmetry.space_group_name_H-M   'P 1'
#
loop_
_entity.id
_entity.type
_entity.pdbx_description
1 polymer ?
#
loop_
_entity_poly.entity_id
_entity_poly.type
_entity_poly.pdbx_seq_one_letter_code
_entity_poly.pdbx_strand_id
1 'polypeptide(L)'
;MSQLCYNRGCGQRFDPSANTEDSCTYHPGVPVFHDALKLNIHIIFEGDKEFDRNVKLWGVIDVKRSYVNMTATKIELTMRKAEPMLWASLELPIPKTQQKQNEDITDQE
;
A
#
# COMPACT_ATOMS: atom_id res chain seq x y z
N MET A 1 22.42 -20.26 -25.45
CA MET A 1 21.00 -20.60 -25.17
C MET A 1 20.43 -19.45 -24.37
N SER A 2 19.28 -18.89 -24.78
CA SER A 2 18.71 -17.73 -24.08
C SER A 2 18.04 -18.14 -22.75
N GLN A 3 18.50 -17.58 -21.63
CA GLN A 3 17.91 -17.72 -20.30
C GLN A 3 17.03 -16.52 -19.95
N LEU A 4 16.07 -16.68 -19.04
CA LEU A 4 15.19 -15.60 -18.57
C LEU A 4 15.82 -14.87 -17.38
N CYS A 5 15.86 -13.54 -17.41
CA CYS A 5 16.29 -12.73 -16.27
C CYS A 5 15.17 -12.63 -15.22
N TYR A 6 15.50 -13.00 -13.98
CA TYR A 6 14.58 -12.95 -12.83
C TYR A 6 14.72 -11.68 -11.97
N ASN A 7 15.60 -10.75 -12.36
CA ASN A 7 15.72 -9.48 -11.65
C ASN A 7 14.45 -8.65 -11.80
N ARG A 8 14.00 -8.05 -10.70
CA ARG A 8 12.74 -7.30 -10.64
C ARG A 8 12.79 -6.11 -11.62
N GLY A 9 11.86 -6.10 -12.56
CA GLY A 9 11.76 -5.06 -13.59
C GLY A 9 12.58 -5.29 -14.86
N CYS A 10 13.36 -6.37 -14.97
CA CYS A 10 14.07 -6.69 -16.22
C CYS A 10 13.26 -7.64 -17.12
N GLY A 11 13.09 -8.91 -16.72
CA GLY A 11 12.30 -9.91 -17.45
C GLY A 11 12.81 -10.25 -18.86
N GLN A 12 13.96 -9.72 -19.29
CA GLN A 12 14.52 -9.96 -20.62
C GLN A 12 15.16 -11.35 -20.73
N ARG A 13 15.21 -11.87 -21.96
CA ARG A 13 16.00 -13.07 -22.26
C ARG A 13 17.44 -12.66 -22.60
N PHE A 14 18.42 -13.36 -22.05
CA PHE A 14 19.83 -13.07 -22.27
C PHE A 14 20.62 -14.35 -22.56
N ASP A 15 21.75 -14.24 -23.26
CA ASP A 15 22.69 -15.35 -23.39
C ASP A 15 23.76 -15.28 -22.29
N PRO A 16 23.93 -16.33 -21.47
CA PRO A 16 24.92 -16.34 -20.39
C PRO A 16 26.36 -16.07 -20.85
N SER A 17 26.70 -16.44 -22.08
CA SER A 17 28.07 -16.30 -22.61
C SER A 17 28.41 -14.87 -23.03
N ALA A 18 27.41 -14.02 -23.25
CA ALA A 18 27.56 -12.63 -23.70
C ALA A 18 27.06 -11.61 -22.66
N ASN A 19 26.68 -12.06 -21.46
CA ASN A 19 26.10 -11.21 -20.42
C ASN A 19 27.19 -10.60 -19.54
N THR A 20 27.36 -9.29 -19.62
CA THR A 20 28.28 -8.51 -18.77
C THR A 20 27.58 -8.05 -17.48
N GLU A 21 28.33 -7.61 -16.47
CA GLU A 21 27.78 -7.17 -15.17
C GLU A 21 26.79 -6.00 -15.30
N ASP A 22 26.98 -5.12 -16.29
CA ASP A 22 26.11 -3.97 -16.56
C ASP A 22 25.02 -4.25 -17.60
N SER A 23 24.88 -5.50 -18.08
CA SER A 23 23.91 -5.86 -19.11
C SER A 23 22.45 -5.83 -18.62
N CYS A 24 22.23 -5.86 -17.30
CA CYS A 24 20.90 -5.91 -16.71
C CYS A 24 20.55 -4.60 -16.01
N THR A 25 19.65 -3.82 -16.60
CA THR A 25 18.99 -2.71 -15.90
C THR A 25 17.77 -3.25 -15.16
N TYR A 26 17.82 -3.26 -13.83
CA TYR A 26 16.73 -3.72 -12.97
C TYR A 26 16.55 -2.79 -11.77
N HIS A 27 15.42 -2.90 -11.10
CA HIS A 27 15.15 -2.12 -9.89
C HIS A 27 15.60 -2.92 -8.66
N PRO A 28 16.61 -2.45 -7.88
CA PRO A 28 17.09 -3.15 -6.68
C PRO A 28 16.10 -3.04 -5.50
N GLY A 29 15.10 -2.16 -5.60
CA GLY A 29 14.11 -1.91 -4.57
C GLY A 29 12.78 -2.62 -4.79
N VAL A 30 11.90 -2.51 -3.80
CA VAL A 30 10.47 -2.74 -3.99
C VAL A 30 9.85 -1.51 -4.66
N PRO A 31 8.85 -1.67 -5.54
CA PRO A 31 8.11 -0.52 -6.05
C PRO A 31 7.46 0.23 -4.88
N VAL A 32 7.67 1.55 -4.83
CA VAL A 32 7.07 2.44 -3.83
C VAL A 32 6.09 3.35 -4.55
N PHE A 33 4.81 3.22 -4.21
CA PHE A 33 3.74 4.06 -4.75
C PHE A 33 3.35 5.09 -3.67
N HIS A 34 3.58 6.37 -3.93
CA HIS A 34 3.49 7.41 -2.90
C HIS A 34 2.08 7.98 -2.66
N ASP A 35 1.13 7.83 -3.61
CA ASP A 35 -0.13 8.59 -3.53
C ASP A 35 -1.44 7.80 -3.73
N ALA A 36 -1.40 6.52 -4.14
CA ALA A 36 -2.62 5.73 -4.44
C ALA A 36 -3.14 4.88 -3.26
N LEU A 37 -2.63 5.13 -2.05
CA LEU A 37 -2.77 4.23 -0.91
C LEU A 37 -3.55 4.85 0.27
N LYS A 38 -4.29 5.95 0.07
CA LYS A 38 -5.05 6.59 1.15
C LYS A 38 -6.54 6.27 1.04
N LEU A 39 -7.10 5.73 2.11
CA LEU A 39 -8.53 5.55 2.30
C LEU A 39 -9.03 6.59 3.32
N ASN A 40 -9.95 7.45 2.90
CA ASN A 40 -10.66 8.37 3.79
C ASN A 40 -12.04 7.79 4.06
N ILE A 41 -12.32 7.50 5.32
CA ILE A 41 -13.63 7.07 5.79
C ILE A 41 -14.23 8.25 6.53
N HIS A 42 -15.30 8.81 5.98
CA HIS A 42 -16.11 9.83 6.63
C HIS A 42 -17.56 9.32 6.63
N ILE A 43 -18.09 9.05 7.81
CA ILE A 43 -19.43 8.52 8.02
C ILE A 43 -20.21 9.47 8.92
N ILE A 44 -21.40 9.85 8.46
CA ILE A 44 -22.34 10.68 9.22
C ILE A 44 -23.48 9.77 9.68
N PHE A 45 -23.71 9.72 10.99
CA PHE A 45 -24.82 9.00 11.58
C PHE A 45 -26.00 9.96 11.84
N GLU A 46 -27.19 9.43 12.13
CA GLU A 46 -28.33 10.27 12.48
C GLU A 46 -28.02 11.17 13.69
N GLY A 47 -28.25 12.47 13.53
CA GLY A 47 -27.83 13.53 14.47
C GLY A 47 -26.49 14.16 14.10
N ASP A 48 -25.76 14.66 15.11
CA ASP A 48 -24.46 15.35 14.95
C ASP A 48 -23.27 14.42 15.22
N LYS A 49 -23.41 13.13 14.90
CA LYS A 49 -22.34 12.14 15.12
C LYS A 49 -21.60 11.87 13.81
N GLU A 50 -20.34 12.27 13.79
CA GLU A 50 -19.42 12.08 12.67
C GLU A 50 -18.34 11.06 13.05
N PHE A 51 -17.90 10.26 12.08
CA PHE A 51 -16.76 9.38 12.20
C PHE A 51 -15.81 9.62 11.04
N ASP A 52 -14.63 10.14 11.36
CA ASP A 52 -13.54 10.35 10.42
C ASP A 52 -12.36 9.43 10.73
N ARG A 53 -11.89 8.74 9.70
CA ARG A 53 -10.66 7.96 9.77
C ARG A 53 -9.93 7.96 8.43
N ASN A 54 -8.66 8.36 8.49
CA ASN A 54 -7.72 8.17 7.40
C ASN A 54 -6.91 6.88 7.63
N VAL A 55 -6.81 6.05 6.60
CA VAL A 55 -6.00 4.83 6.62
C VAL A 55 -5.05 4.83 5.44
N LYS A 56 -3.76 4.59 5.69
CA LYS A 56 -2.76 4.34 4.65
C LYS A 56 -2.74 2.84 4.34
N LEU A 57 -3.37 2.45 3.24
CA LEU A 57 -3.49 1.08 2.76
C LEU A 57 -2.13 0.50 2.33
N TRP A 58 -1.94 -0.79 2.59
CA TRP A 58 -0.70 -1.49 2.23
C TRP A 58 -0.44 -1.57 0.72
N GLY A 59 -1.50 -1.64 -0.09
CA GLY A 59 -1.39 -1.78 -1.53
C GLY A 59 -2.56 -1.15 -2.29
N VAL A 60 -2.47 -1.18 -3.62
CA VAL A 60 -3.42 -0.47 -4.48
C VAL A 60 -4.77 -1.20 -4.51
N ILE A 61 -5.86 -0.45 -4.41
CA ILE A 61 -7.23 -0.97 -4.52
C ILE A 61 -7.90 -0.49 -5.80
N ASP A 62 -8.78 -1.32 -6.36
CA ASP A 62 -9.72 -0.93 -7.41
C ASP A 62 -10.96 -0.31 -6.76
N VAL A 63 -11.04 1.01 -6.80
CA VAL A 63 -12.15 1.78 -6.21
C VAL A 63 -13.48 1.40 -6.86
N LYS A 64 -13.52 1.13 -8.17
CA LYS A 64 -14.78 0.85 -8.89
C LYS A 64 -15.37 -0.51 -8.52
N ARG A 65 -14.53 -1.44 -8.08
CA ARG A 65 -14.92 -2.80 -7.66
C ARG A 65 -14.98 -2.96 -6.15
N SER A 66 -14.66 -1.91 -5.41
CA SER A 66 -14.80 -1.86 -3.96
C SER A 66 -16.16 -1.25 -3.61
N TYR A 67 -16.77 -1.70 -2.51
CA TYR A 67 -18.09 -1.22 -2.12
C TYR A 67 -18.27 -1.24 -0.60
N VAL A 68 -19.25 -0.47 -0.13
CA VAL A 68 -19.63 -0.34 1.28
C VAL A 68 -20.96 -1.04 1.48
N ASN A 69 -21.10 -1.77 2.58
CA ASN A 69 -22.37 -2.32 3.05
C ASN A 69 -22.68 -1.77 4.45
N MET A 70 -23.80 -1.09 4.58
CA MET A 70 -24.25 -0.48 5.83
C MET A 70 -25.33 -1.39 6.44
N THR A 71 -25.09 -1.91 7.62
CA THR A 71 -26.10 -2.66 8.40
C THR A 71 -26.48 -1.87 9.64
N ALA A 72 -27.49 -2.32 10.39
CA ALA A 72 -27.95 -1.63 11.59
C ALA A 72 -26.88 -1.48 12.68
N THR A 73 -25.93 -2.41 12.78
CA THR A 73 -24.93 -2.46 13.88
C THR A 73 -23.48 -2.37 13.42
N LYS A 74 -23.23 -2.49 12.11
CA LYS A 74 -21.88 -2.45 11.56
C LYS A 74 -21.86 -1.90 10.14
N ILE A 75 -20.70 -1.36 9.78
CA ILE A 75 -20.38 -0.93 8.42
C ILE A 75 -19.28 -1.84 7.91
N GLU A 76 -19.53 -2.52 6.80
CA GLU A 76 -18.58 -3.42 6.17
C GLU A 76 -18.03 -2.78 4.90
N LEU A 77 -16.72 -2.57 4.87
CA LEU A 77 -16.01 -2.06 3.70
C LEU A 77 -15.33 -3.21 2.98
N THR A 78 -15.81 -3.57 1.78
CA THR A 78 -15.20 -4.59 0.93
C THR A 78 -14.29 -3.93 -0.10
N MET A 79 -12.98 -4.09 0.07
CA MET A 79 -11.97 -3.54 -0.84
C MET A 79 -11.44 -4.60 -1.81
N ARG A 80 -11.45 -4.29 -3.12
CA ARG A 80 -10.84 -5.14 -4.14
C ARG A 80 -9.39 -4.74 -4.35
N LYS A 81 -8.45 -5.63 -4.03
CA LYS A 81 -7.03 -5.44 -4.36
C LYS A 81 -6.85 -5.36 -5.89
N ALA A 82 -6.08 -4.39 -6.37
CA ALA A 82 -5.72 -4.27 -7.78
C ALA A 82 -4.66 -5.31 -8.19
N GLU A 83 -3.90 -5.79 -7.20
CA GLU A 83 -2.79 -6.71 -7.37
C GLU A 83 -3.15 -8.10 -6.82
N PRO A 84 -2.71 -9.20 -7.46
CA PRO A 84 -2.89 -10.56 -6.94
C PRO A 84 -1.87 -10.87 -5.82
N MET A 85 -1.75 -9.99 -4.83
CA MET A 85 -0.76 -10.08 -3.74
C MET A 85 -1.45 -10.24 -2.38
N LEU A 86 -0.87 -11.07 -1.52
CA LEU A 86 -1.31 -11.21 -0.13
C LEU A 86 -0.85 -10.00 0.69
N TRP A 87 -1.70 -9.54 1.60
CA TRP A 87 -1.40 -8.43 2.50
C TRP A 87 -1.33 -8.99 3.92
N ALA A 88 -0.20 -8.78 4.61
CA ALA A 88 -0.04 -9.18 6.01
C ALA A 88 -0.79 -8.25 6.98
N SER A 89 -1.05 -7.01 6.57
CA SER A 89 -1.85 -6.01 7.29
C SER A 89 -2.60 -5.14 6.29
N LEU A 90 -3.70 -4.53 6.72
CA LEU A 90 -4.42 -3.55 5.92
C LEU A 90 -3.64 -2.23 5.83
N GLU A 91 -3.08 -1.79 6.95
CA GLU A 91 -2.34 -0.54 7.04
C GLU A 91 -0.86 -0.75 6.69
N LEU A 92 -0.24 0.25 6.05
CA LEU A 92 1.20 0.25 5.84
C LEU A 92 1.92 0.26 7.20
N PRO A 93 2.90 -0.62 7.42
CA PRO A 93 3.73 -0.55 8.61
C PRO A 93 4.47 0.79 8.60
N ILE A 94 4.21 1.63 9.61
CA ILE A 94 4.90 2.91 9.77
C ILE A 94 6.37 2.59 10.10
N PRO A 95 7.35 3.08 9.32
CA PRO A 95 8.75 2.94 9.69
C PRO A 95 8.99 3.58 11.07
N LYS A 96 9.65 2.85 11.98
CA LYS A 96 9.90 3.25 13.38
C LYS A 96 10.68 4.58 13.56
N THR A 97 11.05 5.25 12.48
CA THR A 97 11.76 6.54 12.49
C THR A 97 10.88 7.72 12.88
N GLN A 98 9.55 7.56 13.05
CA GLN A 98 8.63 8.66 13.43
C GLN A 98 8.00 8.55 14.82
N GLN A 99 8.53 7.70 15.72
CA GLN A 99 8.05 7.66 17.12
C GLN A 99 8.73 8.68 18.05
N LYS A 100 9.59 9.58 17.55
CA LYS A 100 10.36 10.52 18.40
C LYS A 100 9.93 11.99 18.33
N GLN A 101 8.76 12.32 17.77
CA GLN A 101 8.31 13.72 17.68
C GLN A 101 6.89 14.01 18.19
N ASN A 102 6.15 13.03 18.72
CA ASN A 102 4.81 13.27 19.28
C ASN A 102 4.70 12.87 20.76
N GLU A 103 5.78 12.96 21.53
CA GLU A 103 5.73 12.91 23.01
C GLU A 103 6.09 14.24 23.67
N ASP A 104 6.30 15.33 22.91
CA ASP A 104 6.86 16.59 23.45
C ASP A 104 5.91 17.80 23.38
N ILE A 105 4.59 17.59 23.32
CA ILE A 105 3.60 18.67 23.49
C ILE A 105 2.33 18.14 24.20
N THR A 106 2.47 17.69 25.45
CA THR A 106 1.40 17.81 26.48
C THR A 106 2.04 17.60 27.85
N ASP A 107 2.96 18.50 28.21
CA ASP A 107 3.31 18.78 29.60
C ASP A 107 3.94 20.18 29.64
N GLN A 108 3.11 21.23 29.55
CA GLN A 108 3.37 22.54 30.16
C GLN A 108 2.16 23.49 30.03
N GLU A 109 1.66 23.85 31.22
CA GLU A 109 0.69 24.88 31.65
C GLU A 109 -0.80 24.79 31.26
#